data_AF-A0A536SSX8-F1
#
_entry.id   AF-A0A536SSX8-F1
#
_cell.length_a   1.000
_cell.length_b   1.000
_cell.length_c   1.000
_cell.angle_alpha   90.00
_cell.angle_beta   90.00
_cell.angle_gamma   90.00
#
_symmetry.space_group_name_H-M   'P 1'
#
loop_
_entity.id
_entity.type
_entity.pdbx_description
1 polymer ?
#
loop_
_entity_poly.entity_id
_entity_poly.type
_entity_poly.pdbx_seq_one_letter_code
_entity_poly.pdbx_strand_id
1 'polypeptide(L)' 'MAKQRIAVVTGGMGGLGETISTKMADAGYRVVVTYSPSNTKYKSWLEEMRGRGYSFSAFPIDVV' A
#
# COMPACT_ATOMS: atom_id res chain seq x y z
N MET A 1 -3.40 2.12 -25.31
CA MET A 1 -3.26 2.61 -23.91
C MET A 1 -1.94 2.09 -23.34
N ALA A 2 -1.15 2.93 -22.68
CA ALA A 2 0.06 2.46 -22.01
C ALA A 2 -0.32 1.55 -20.82
N LYS A 3 0.39 0.43 -20.64
CA LYS A 3 0.15 -0.51 -19.55
C LYS A 3 0.47 0.16 -18.21
N GLN A 4 -0.52 0.25 -17.31
CA GLN A 4 -0.30 0.78 -15.96
C GLN A 4 0.70 -0.12 -15.21
N ARG A 5 1.76 0.46 -14.66
CA ARG A 5 2.75 -0.26 -13.86
C ARG A 5 2.23 -0.50 -12.44
N ILE A 6 2.59 -1.64 -11.87
CA ILE A 6 2.25 -2.00 -10.50
C ILE A 6 3.50 -1.85 -9.63
N ALA A 7 3.37 -1.13 -8.52
CA ALA A 7 4.39 -1.04 -7.49
C ALA A 7 3.98 -1.89 -6.28
N VAL A 8 4.83 -2.83 -5.89
CA VAL A 8 4.65 -3.62 -4.65
C VAL A 8 5.56 -3.03 -3.59
N VAL A 9 5.00 -2.57 -2.48
CA VAL A 9 5.72 -1.97 -1.36
C VAL A 9 5.63 -2.88 -0.14
N THR A 10 6.73 -3.56 0.18
CA THR A 10 6.81 -4.38 1.39
C THR A 10 6.87 -3.49 2.63
N GLY A 11 6.04 -3.77 3.64
CA GLY A 11 5.96 -2.91 4.83
C GLY A 11 5.35 -1.52 4.53
N GLY A 12 4.49 -1.43 3.50
CA GLY A 12 3.94 -0.17 2.99
C GLY A 12 2.95 0.57 3.89
N MET A 13 2.64 0.05 5.09
CA MET A 13 1.57 0.57 5.96
C MET A 13 2.04 1.46 7.13
N GLY A 14 3.32 1.83 7.19
CA GLY A 14 3.81 2.65 8.30
C GLY A 14 5.08 3.43 7.97
N GLY A 15 5.28 4.54 8.66
CA GLY A 15 6.46 5.39 8.55
C GLY A 15 6.84 5.70 7.09
N LEU A 16 8.05 5.30 6.71
CA LEU A 16 8.56 5.47 5.34
C LEU A 16 7.76 4.68 4.30
N GLY A 17 7.28 3.49 4.64
CA GLY A 17 6.53 2.63 3.73
C GLY A 17 5.22 3.27 3.26
N GLU A 18 4.53 3.98 4.14
CA GLU A 18 3.32 4.73 3.77
C GLU A 18 3.67 5.87 2.81
N THR A 19 4.72 6.65 3.13
CA THR A 19 5.17 7.76 2.28
C THR A 19 5.58 7.29 0.88
N ILE A 20 6.24 6.13 0.78
CA ILE A 20 6.58 5.51 -0.50
C ILE A 20 5.32 5.09 -1.24
N SER A 21 4.37 4.46 -0.55
CA SER A 21 3.12 3.97 -1.14
C SER A 21 2.27 5.10 -1.72
N THR A 22 2.12 6.22 -0.99
CA THR A 22 1.37 7.39 -1.48
C THR A 22 2.08 8.05 -2.66
N LYS A 23 3.41 8.25 -2.58
CA LYS A 23 4.17 8.84 -3.69
C LYS A 23 4.11 8.00 -4.97
N MET A 24 4.08 6.67 -4.86
CA MET A 24 3.91 5.80 -6.02
C MET A 24 2.50 5.93 -6.62
N ALA A 25 1.47 6.06 -5.78
CA ALA A 25 0.11 6.31 -6.26
C ALA A 25 0.00 7.67 -6.94
N ASP A 26 0.57 8.72 -6.35
CA ASP A 26 0.62 10.08 -6.93
C ASP A 26 1.36 10.09 -8.28
N ALA A 27 2.35 9.22 -8.46
CA ALA A 27 3.08 9.03 -9.72
C ALA A 27 2.32 8.17 -10.75
N GLY A 28 1.09 7.73 -10.46
CA GLY A 28 0.21 7.01 -11.39
C GLY A 28 0.35 5.49 -11.38
N TYR A 29 1.11 4.92 -10.44
CA TYR A 29 1.21 3.48 -10.30
C TYR A 29 -0.04 2.90 -9.63
N ARG A 30 -0.39 1.65 -9.99
CA ARG A 30 -1.26 0.84 -9.14
C ARG A 30 -0.40 0.30 -8.00
N VAL A 31 -0.77 0.60 -6.76
CA VAL A 31 0.06 0.26 -5.60
C VAL A 31 -0.55 -0.91 -4.83
N VAL A 32 0.31 -1.88 -4.51
CA VAL A 32 0.03 -3.00 -3.62
C VAL A 32 0.97 -2.89 -2.42
N VAL A 33 0.42 -2.93 -1.22
CA VAL A 33 1.20 -2.92 0.03
C VAL A 33 1.17 -4.29 0.70
N THR A 34 2.21 -4.61 1.46
CA THR A 34 2.24 -5.82 2.29
C THR A 34 2.27 -5.46 3.77
N TYR A 35 1.75 -6.36 4.60
CA TYR A 35 1.77 -6.24 6.05
C TYR A 35 2.08 -7.58 6.71
N SER A 36 2.68 -7.55 7.91
CA SER A 36 2.94 -8.78 8.67
C SER A 36 1.61 -9.50 9.00
N PRO A 37 1.54 -10.84 8.96
CA PRO A 37 0.29 -11.57 9.21
C PRO A 37 -0.39 -11.26 10.55
N SER A 38 0.39 -10.84 11.56
CA SER A 38 -0.10 -10.43 12.88
C SER A 38 -0.67 -8.99 12.94
N ASN A 39 -0.54 -8.19 11.88
CA ASN A 39 -1.05 -6.82 11.87
C ASN A 39 -2.58 -6.82 11.71
N THR A 40 -3.29 -6.54 12.80
CA THR A 40 -4.76 -6.45 12.83
C THR A 40 -5.30 -5.09 12.38
N LYS A 41 -4.44 -4.09 12.20
CA LYS A 41 -4.80 -2.70 11.85
C LYS A 41 -4.83 -2.43 10.33
N TYR A 42 -4.55 -3.43 9.50
CA TYR A 42 -4.47 -3.25 8.04
C TYR A 42 -5.79 -2.72 7.43
N LYS A 43 -6.94 -3.18 7.95
CA LYS A 43 -8.25 -2.74 7.47
C LYS A 43 -8.49 -1.26 7.76
N SER A 44 -8.27 -0.83 9.01
CA SER A 44 -8.43 0.59 9.38
C SER A 44 -7.50 1.49 8.59
N TRP A 45 -6.26 1.03 8.33
CA TRP A 45 -5.32 1.77 7.50
C TRP A 45 -5.82 1.91 6.06
N LEU A 46 -6.37 0.84 5.46
CA LEU A 46 -6.97 0.91 4.11
C LEU A 46 -8.15 1.88 4.06
N GLU A 47 -9.02 1.88 5.07
CA GLU A 47 -10.15 2.81 5.16
C GLU A 47 -9.67 4.27 5.27
N GLU A 48 -8.64 4.53 6.06
CA GLU A 48 -8.01 5.85 6.17
C GLU A 48 -7.41 6.30 4.83
N MET A 49 -6.64 5.43 4.17
CA MET A 49 -6.08 5.72 2.86
C MET A 49 -7.16 6.01 1.82
N ARG A 50 -8.27 5.25 1.84
CA ARG A 50 -9.43 5.50 0.98
C ARG A 50 -10.06 6.86 1.27
N GLY A 51 -10.18 7.24 2.54
CA GLY A 51 -10.63 8.58 2.95
C GLY A 51 -9.71 9.70 2.45
N ARG A 52 -8.42 9.42 2.26
CA ARG A 52 -7.41 10.33 1.69
C ARG A 52 -7.35 10.28 0.15
N GLY A 53 -8.19 9.50 -0.51
CA GLY A 53 -8.25 9.37 -1.97
C GLY A 53 -7.31 8.30 -2.56
N TYR A 54 -6.65 7.50 -1.73
CA TYR A 54 -5.76 6.42 -2.17
C TYR A 54 -6.50 5.08 -2.22
N SER A 55 -6.29 4.33 -3.31
CA SER A 55 -6.80 2.97 -3.45
C SER A 55 -5.65 1.97 -3.48
N PHE A 56 -5.49 1.24 -2.37
CA PHE A 56 -4.43 0.25 -2.19
C PHE A 56 -5.02 -1.17 -2.10
N SER A 57 -4.30 -2.14 -2.66
CA SER A 57 -4.50 -3.55 -2.34
C SER A 57 -3.50 -3.96 -1.26
N ALA A 58 -3.93 -4.76 -0.27
CA ALA A 58 -3.07 -5.18 0.83
C ALA A 58 -3.05 -6.69 1.00
N PHE A 59 -1.86 -7.27 1.19
CA PHE A 59 -1.69 -8.71 1.40
C PHE A 59 -0.82 -9.02 2.62
N PRO A 60 -1.19 -10.03 3.42
CA PRO A 60 -0.36 -10.49 4.54
C PRO A 60 0.86 -11.23 3.97
N ILE A 61 2.06 -10.83 4.36
CA ILE A 61 3.33 -11.46 3.96
C ILE A 61 4.28 -11.48 5.16
N ASP A 62 4.85 -12.64 5.44
CA ASP A 62 6.09 -12.76 6.22
C ASP A 62 7.27 -12.65 5.24
N VAL A 63 8.19 -11.72 5.49
CA VAL A 63 9.29 -11.37 4.57
C VAL A 63 10.60 -12.05 4.92
N VAL A 64 10.64 -12.75 6.07
CA VAL A 64 11.80 -13.51 6.56
C VAL A 64 11.75 -14.95 6.05
#